data_AF-A0A2K1WTD4-F1
#
_entry.id   AF-A0A2K1WTD4-F1
#
_cell.length_a   1.000
_cell.length_b   1.000
_cell.length_c   1.000
_cell.angle_alpha   90.00
_cell.angle_beta   90.00
_cell.angle_gamma   90.00
#
_symmetry.space_group_name_H-M   'P 1'
#
loop_
_entity.id
_entity.type
_entity.pdbx_description
1 polymer ?
#
loop_
_entity_poly.entity_id
_entity_poly.type
_entity_poly.pdbx_seq_one_letter_code
_entity_poly.pdbx_strand_id
1 'polypeptide(L)' 'ETWKNGSLWVFVYGSLIWKAGFNYDDGIVGFIKGYRRVFYQGFFLLLHSTDHRGTTEYLGRTVTLEPADREVC' A
#
# COMPACT_ATOMS: atom_id res chain seq x y z
N GLU A 1 -14.80 -18.84 3.21
CA GLU A 1 -15.58 -18.38 2.05
C GLU A 1 -14.69 -18.43 0.83
N THR A 2 -14.96 -19.33 -0.11
CA THR A 2 -14.12 -19.55 -1.29
C THR A 2 -14.68 -18.73 -2.45
N TRP A 3 -13.87 -17.80 -2.95
CA TRP A 3 -14.14 -16.98 -4.13
C TRP A 3 -14.32 -17.90 -5.35
N LYS A 4 -15.58 -18.29 -5.63
CA LYS A 4 -15.91 -19.10 -6.78
C LYS A 4 -15.93 -18.20 -8.02
N ASN A 5 -14.94 -18.39 -8.88
CA ASN A 5 -14.94 -18.01 -10.30
C ASN A 5 -14.84 -16.51 -10.64
N GLY A 6 -14.06 -15.73 -9.88
CA GLY A 6 -13.76 -14.33 -10.21
C GLY A 6 -12.26 -14.02 -10.18
N SER A 7 -11.78 -13.20 -11.13
CA SER A 7 -10.42 -12.67 -11.11
C SER A 7 -10.25 -11.67 -9.95
N LEU A 8 -9.22 -11.86 -9.13
CA LEU A 8 -8.87 -10.95 -8.02
C LEU A 8 -7.92 -9.86 -8.52
N TRP A 9 -8.29 -8.59 -8.30
CA TRP A 9 -7.43 -7.44 -8.57
C TRP A 9 -6.97 -6.82 -7.25
N VAL A 10 -5.68 -6.51 -7.15
CA VAL A 10 -5.09 -5.84 -5.98
C VAL A 10 -4.64 -4.44 -6.42
N PHE A 11 -5.23 -3.40 -5.82
CA PHE A 11 -4.75 -2.04 -6.02
C PHE A 11 -3.49 -1.79 -5.18
N VAL A 12 -2.41 -1.40 -5.83
CA VAL A 12 -1.11 -1.17 -5.19
C VAL A 12 -0.77 0.31 -5.21
N TYR A 13 -0.40 0.88 -4.05
CA TYR A 13 -0.15 2.32 -3.87
C TYR A 13 1.23 2.65 -3.28
N GLY A 14 2.04 1.62 -3.03
CA GLY A 14 3.36 1.71 -2.41
C GLY A 14 4.39 0.81 -3.07
N SER A 15 5.24 0.14 -2.28
CA SER A 15 6.38 -0.64 -2.81
C SER A 15 6.02 -1.77 -3.75
N LEU A 16 4.80 -2.30 -3.65
CA LEU A 16 4.30 -3.34 -4.56
C LEU A 16 4.23 -2.88 -6.02
N ILE A 17 4.21 -1.56 -6.28
CA ILE A 17 4.27 -1.01 -7.65
C ILE A 17 5.54 -1.45 -8.39
N TRP A 18 6.69 -1.49 -7.71
CA TRP A 18 7.98 -1.84 -8.32
C TRP A 18 8.59 -3.14 -7.79
N LYS A 19 8.03 -3.70 -6.71
CA LYS A 19 8.48 -4.95 -6.09
C LYS A 19 7.27 -5.73 -5.59
N ALA A 20 6.57 -6.39 -6.52
CA ALA A 20 5.36 -7.15 -6.22
C ALA A 20 5.61 -8.28 -5.21
N GLY A 21 6.66 -9.09 -5.40
CA GLY A 21 6.98 -10.20 -4.49
C GLY A 21 6.00 -11.38 -4.56
N PHE A 22 5.09 -11.39 -5.53
CA PHE A 22 4.18 -12.48 -5.86
C PHE A 22 3.93 -12.51 -7.38
N ASN A 23 3.42 -13.65 -7.87
CA ASN A 23 3.06 -13.81 -9.28
C ASN A 23 1.69 -13.19 -9.56
N TYR A 24 1.57 -12.48 -10.68
CA TYR A 24 0.32 -11.91 -11.18
C TYR A 24 0.28 -12.05 -12.71
N ASP A 25 -0.92 -12.16 -13.27
CA ASP A 25 -1.09 -12.36 -14.71
C ASP A 25 -1.07 -11.03 -15.48
N ASP A 26 -1.80 -10.02 -14.97
CA ASP A 26 -1.99 -8.74 -15.64
C ASP A 26 -1.79 -7.55 -14.68
N GLY A 27 -1.35 -6.42 -15.23
CA GLY A 27 -1.17 -5.16 -14.51
C GLY A 27 -1.61 -3.96 -15.32
N ILE A 28 -2.36 -3.05 -14.70
CA ILE A 28 -2.88 -1.83 -15.33
C ILE A 28 -2.56 -0.63 -14.44
N VAL A 29 -2.09 0.45 -15.04
CA VAL A 29 -1.93 1.74 -14.36
C VAL A 29 -3.31 2.36 -14.14
N GLY A 30 -3.63 2.69 -12.90
CA GLY A 30 -4.93 3.26 -12.54
C GLY A 30 -4.85 4.08 -11.26
N PHE A 31 -6.02 4.56 -10.83
CA PHE A 31 -6.18 5.37 -9.63
C PHE A 31 -7.45 4.96 -8.89
N ILE A 32 -7.53 5.29 -7.60
CA ILE A 32 -8.75 5.14 -6.79
C ILE A 32 -9.26 6.51 -6.34
N LYS A 33 -10.57 6.62 -6.09
CA LYS A 33 -11.21 7.85 -5.59
C LYS A 33 -11.56 7.69 -4.11
N GLY A 34 -11.66 8.82 -3.40
CA GLY A 34 -12.05 8.84 -1.99
C GLY A 34 -10.90 8.51 -1.02
N TYR A 35 -9.67 8.43 -1.55
CA TYR A 35 -8.48 8.15 -0.76
C TYR A 35 -7.33 9.05 -1.20
N ARG A 36 -6.46 9.34 -0.24
CA ARG A 36 -5.19 10.03 -0.48
C ARG A 36 -4.02 9.24 0.07
N ARG A 37 -2.89 9.32 -0.62
CA ARG A 37 -1.64 8.68 -0.21
C ARG A 37 -0.84 9.61 0.69
N VAL A 38 -0.55 9.15 1.91
CA VAL A 38 0.16 9.92 2.93
C VAL A 38 1.34 9.14 3.50
N PHE A 39 2.42 9.81 3.89
CA PHE A 39 3.59 9.20 4.53
C PHE A 39 3.46 9.17 6.05
N TYR A 40 2.32 8.69 6.55
CA TYR A 40 1.99 8.70 7.98
C TYR A 40 2.22 7.36 8.67
N GLN A 41 2.53 6.31 7.91
CA GLN A 41 2.83 5.00 8.48
C GLN A 41 4.28 4.97 8.97
N GLY A 42 4.46 5.20 10.27
CA GLY A 42 5.77 5.15 10.92
C GLY A 42 5.68 5.06 12.45
N PHE A 43 4.58 5.53 13.04
CA PHE A 43 4.40 5.55 14.50
C PHE A 43 3.48 4.45 15.04
N PHE A 44 2.40 4.09 14.33
CA PHE A 44 1.41 3.11 14.84
C PHE A 44 1.80 1.65 14.62
N LEU A 45 2.81 1.38 13.78
CA LEU A 45 3.36 0.05 13.55
C LEU A 45 4.87 0.09 13.79
N LEU A 46 5.27 0.19 15.06
CA LEU A 46 6.67 0.10 15.51
C LEU A 46 7.40 -1.16 15.00
N LEU A 47 6.66 -2.14 14.46
CA LEU A 47 7.20 -3.39 13.90
C LEU A 47 7.37 -3.38 12.36
N HIS A 48 6.71 -2.49 11.60
CA HIS A 48 6.78 -2.56 10.12
C HIS A 48 7.76 -1.57 9.49
N SER A 49 8.01 -0.42 10.11
CA SER A 49 8.90 0.59 9.50
C SER A 49 10.38 0.34 9.81
N THR A 50 10.69 -0.28 10.95
CA THR A 50 12.06 -0.59 11.41
C THR A 50 12.73 -1.67 10.56
N ASP A 51 11.94 -2.54 9.93
CA ASP A 51 12.51 -3.70 9.24
C ASP A 51 12.89 -3.38 7.79
N HIS A 52 12.40 -2.27 7.23
CA HIS A 52 12.60 -1.93 5.82
C HIS A 52 13.16 -0.52 5.55
N ARG A 53 12.70 0.52 6.26
CA ARG A 53 12.94 1.93 5.87
C ARG A 53 13.37 2.85 7.02
N GLY A 54 13.64 2.29 8.19
CA GLY A 54 14.14 3.03 9.36
C GLY A 54 14.81 2.07 10.33
N THR A 55 15.19 2.56 11.50
CA THR A 55 15.69 1.76 12.61
C THR A 55 14.83 2.01 13.84
N THR A 56 15.00 1.21 14.89
CA THR A 56 14.35 1.42 16.19
C THR A 56 14.68 2.78 16.81
N GLU A 57 15.85 3.33 16.47
CA GLU A 57 16.33 4.64 16.94
C GLU A 57 15.86 5.80 16.04
N TYR A 58 15.70 5.53 14.73
CA TYR A 58 15.28 6.51 13.73
C TYR A 58 14.17 5.93 12.85
N LEU A 59 12.93 6.16 13.28
CA LEU A 59 11.75 5.63 12.60
C LEU A 59 11.62 6.22 11.19
N GLY A 60 11.49 5.33 10.21
CA GLY A 60 11.13 5.69 8.85
C GLY A 60 9.65 6.08 8.74
N ARG A 61 9.28 6.62 7.58
CA ARG A 61 7.88 6.83 7.20
C ARG A 61 7.61 6.12 5.88
N THR A 62 6.59 5.28 5.85
CA THR A 62 6.09 4.63 4.64
C THR A 62 4.73 5.19 4.24
N VAL A 63 4.35 4.93 2.99
CA VAL A 63 3.04 5.35 2.47
C VAL A 63 1.92 4.49 3.06
N THR A 64 0.79 5.13 3.33
CA THR A 64 -0.50 4.50 3.63
C THR A 64 -1.61 5.26 2.90
N LEU A 65 -2.81 4.67 2.86
CA LEU A 65 -4.01 5.33 2.36
C LEU A 65 -4.86 5.84 3.52
N GLU A 66 -5.32 7.07 3.41
CA GLU A 66 -6.29 7.67 4.32
C GLU A 66 -7.57 8.02 3.54
N PRO A 67 -8.77 7.78 4.11
CA PRO A 67 -10.01 8.26 3.52
C PRO A 67 -9.97 9.79 3.34
N ALA A 68 -10.23 10.24 2.12
CA ALA A 68 -10.27 11.65 1.78
C ALA A 68 -11.31 11.87 0.66
N ASP A 69 -12.49 12.32 1.07
CA ASP A 69 -13.58 12.56 0.13
C ASP A 69 -13.15 13.53 -0.96
N ARG A 70 -13.48 13.17 -2.22
CA ARG A 70 -13.17 13.92 -3.45
C ARG A 70 -11.70 13.95 -3.86
N GLU A 71 -10.81 13.26 -3.15
CA GLU A 71 -9.43 13.08 -3.59
C GLU A 71 -9.26 11.84 -4.49
N VAL A 72 -8.15 11.82 -5.22
CA VAL A 72 -7.75 10.75 -6.12
C VAL A 72 -6.32 10.33 -5.76
N CYS A 73 -6.09 9.03 -5.65
CA CYS A 73 -4.78 8.43 -5.41
C CYS A 73 -4.34 7.60 -6.61
#